data_AF-A0A521ENJ6-F1
#
_entry.id   AF-A0A521ENJ6-F1
#
_cell.length_a   1.000
_cell.length_b   1.000
_cell.length_c   1.000
_cell.angle_alpha   90.00
_cell.angle_beta   90.00
_cell.angle_gamma   90.00
#
_symmetry.space_group_name_H-M   'P 1'
#
loop_
_entity.id
_entity.type
_entity.pdbx_description
1 polymer ?
#
loop_
_entity_poly.entity_id
_entity_poly.type
_entity_poly.pdbx_seq_one_letter_code
_entity_poly.pdbx_strand_id
1 'polypeptide(L)' 'MSCHFYILHSPSKNKYYIGYTCDGLASRLEKHNMHHKGYTGQARDWVVVD' A
#
# COMPACT_ATOMS: atom_id res chain seq x y z
N MET A 1 -19.00 8.98 1.85
CA MET A 1 -17.59 8.55 1.99
C MET A 1 -17.22 7.84 0.70
N SER A 2 -16.18 8.30 -0.01
CA SER A 2 -15.72 7.65 -1.24
C SER A 2 -14.70 6.58 -0.88
N CYS A 3 -14.81 5.40 -1.50
CA CYS A 3 -13.82 4.35 -1.37
C CYS A 3 -13.17 4.12 -2.73
N HIS A 4 -11.86 3.89 -2.74
CA HIS A 4 -11.09 3.68 -3.95
C HIS A 4 -10.34 2.36 -3.86
N PHE A 5 -10.31 1.64 -4.96
CA PHE A 5 -9.40 0.52 -5.16
C PHE A 5 -8.04 1.05 -5.58
N TYR A 6 -6.98 0.32 -5.23
CA TYR A 6 -5.62 0.69 -5.59
C TYR A 6 -4.75 -0.54 -5.75
N ILE A 7 -3.69 -0.39 -6.54
CA ILE A 7 -2.62 -1.37 -6.67
C ILE A 7 -1.32 -0.73 -6.20
N LEU A 8 -0.62 -1.43 -5.29
CA LEU A 8 0.74 -1.07 -4.87
C LEU A 8 1.75 -2.04 -5.47
N HIS A 9 2.93 -1.52 -5.82
CA HIS A 9 4.08 -2.31 -6.23
C HIS A 9 5.26 -2.06 -5.28
N SER A 10 5.94 -3.12 -4.86
CA SER A 10 7.23 -3.05 -4.15
C SER A 10 8.33 -3.54 -5.10
N PRO A 11 9.18 -2.65 -5.64
CA PRO A 11 10.30 -3.03 -6.51
C PRO A 11 11.29 -3.99 -5.84
N SER A 12 11.62 -3.78 -4.56
CA SER A 12 12.57 -4.62 -3.82
C SER A 12 12.07 -6.05 -3.62
N LYS A 13 10.76 -6.25 -3.51
CA LYS A 13 10.14 -7.58 -3.37
C LYS A 13 9.72 -8.17 -4.71
N ASN A 14 9.62 -7.35 -5.76
CA ASN A 14 8.93 -7.69 -7.01
C ASN A 14 7.53 -8.28 -6.72
N LYS A 15 6.74 -7.56 -5.92
CA LYS A 15 5.40 -7.97 -5.46
C LYS A 15 4.39 -6.85 -5.65
N TYR A 16 3.15 -7.26 -5.85
CA TYR A 16 1.99 -6.38 -5.92
C TYR A 16 1.07 -6.63 -4.74
N TYR A 17 0.41 -5.57 -4.28
CA TYR A 17 -0.65 -5.61 -3.28
C TYR A 17 -1.87 -4.90 -3.83
N ILE A 18 -3.02 -5.58 -3.83
CA ILE A 18 -4.29 -5.03 -4.30
C ILE A 18 -5.15 -4.78 -3.07
N GLY A 19 -5.69 -3.57 -2.96
CA GLY A 19 -6.47 -3.18 -1.80
C GLY A 19 -7.55 -2.17 -2.12
N TYR A 20 -8.29 -1.79 -1.09
CA TYR A 20 -9.21 -0.67 -1.14
C TYR A 20 -9.12 0.14 0.15
N THR A 21 -9.51 1.40 0.07
CA THR A 21 -9.57 2.29 1.23
C THR A 21 -10.71 3.26 1.09
N CYS A 22 -11.39 3.55 2.20
CA CYS A 22 -12.34 4.66 2.31
C CYS A 22 -11.70 5.88 3.00
N ASP A 23 -10.47 5.74 3.47
CA ASP A 23 -9.58 6.83 3.90
C ASP A 23 -8.85 7.43 2.68
N GLY A 24 -8.08 8.50 2.89
CA GLY A 24 -7.18 9.03 1.87
C GLY A 24 -6.11 8.03 1.43
N LEU A 25 -5.90 7.90 0.11
CA LEU A 25 -4.93 6.98 -0.48
C LEU A 25 -3.49 7.26 0.02
N ALA A 26 -3.11 8.53 0.18
CA ALA A 26 -1.81 8.93 0.70
C ALA A 26 -1.56 8.40 2.13
N SER A 27 -2.51 8.63 3.05
CA SER A 27 -2.41 8.13 4.43
C SER A 27 -2.41 6.60 4.49
N ARG A 28 -3.10 5.93 3.56
CA ARG A 28 -3.06 4.47 3.44
C ARG A 28 -1.69 3.98 2.97
N LEU A 29 -1.09 4.65 1.99
CA LEU A 29 0.25 4.34 1.49
C LEU A 29 1.32 4.50 2.58
N GLU A 30 1.24 5.58 3.37
CA GLU A 30 2.13 5.78 4.52
C GLU A 30 2.08 4.60 5.49
N LYS A 31 0.88 4.13 5.86
CA LYS A 31 0.70 2.96 6.74
C LYS A 31 1.39 1.71 6.18
N HIS A 32 1.32 1.48 4.86
CA HIS A 32 1.99 0.35 4.21
C HIS A 32 3.51 0.43 4.25
N ASN A 33 4.08 1.64 4.27
CA ASN A 33 5.53 1.86 4.35
C ASN A 33 6.06 2.01 5.80
N MET A 34 5.17 1.99 6.80
CA MET A 34 5.54 1.95 8.22
C MET A 34 5.95 0.53 8.67
N HIS A 35 6.66 0.45 9.79
CA HIS A 35 6.94 -0.87 10.38
C HIS A 35 5.68 -1.43 11.02
N HIS A 36 5.23 -2.58 10.54
CA HIS A 36 4.18 -3.37 11.17
C HIS A 36 4.35 -4.86 10.84
N LYS A 37 3.71 -5.74 11.63
CA LYS A 37 3.83 -7.20 11.46
C LYS A 37 3.01 -7.77 10.27
N GLY A 38 2.42 -6.90 9.45
CA GLY A 38 1.54 -7.30 8.35
C GLY A 38 2.33 -7.59 7.07
N TYR A 39 1.65 -8.16 6.07
CA TYR A 39 2.24 -8.52 4.77
C TYR A 39 3.06 -7.38 4.14
N THR A 40 2.45 -6.19 4.07
CA THR A 40 3.07 -5.01 3.48
C THR A 40 4.18 -4.42 4.34
N GLY A 41 4.18 -4.64 5.66
CA GLY A 41 5.23 -4.14 6.56
C GLY A 41 6.60 -4.83 6.41
N GLN A 42 6.70 -5.84 5.54
CA GLN A 42 7.96 -6.51 5.15
C GLN A 42 8.78 -5.70 4.14
N ALA A 43 8.20 -4.65 3.54
CA ALA A 43 8.84 -3.75 2.59
C ALA A 43 8.37 -2.31 2.84
N ARG A 44 9.14 -1.32 2.39
CA ARG A 44 8.90 0.11 2.68
C ARG A 44 9.01 1.01 1.45
N ASP A 45 9.02 0.37 0.30
CA ASP A 45 9.15 0.95 -1.03
C ASP A 45 7.86 0.74 -1.83
N TRP A 46 6.72 0.59 -1.15
CA TRP A 46 5.43 0.50 -1.82
C TRP A 46 5.12 1.82 -2.52
N VAL A 47 4.76 1.73 -3.79
CA VAL A 47 4.30 2.84 -4.63
C VAL A 47 2.96 2.49 -5.27
N VAL A 48 2.07 3.48 -5.39
CA VAL A 48 0.81 3.32 -6.13
C VAL A 48 1.12 3.23 -7.62
N VAL A 49 0.49 2.29 -8.31
CA VAL A 49 0.61 2.13 -9.77
C VAL A 49 -0.72 2.24 -10.52
N ASP A 50 -1.84 2.15 -9.80
CA ASP A 50 -3.22 2.38 -10.28
C ASP A 50 -4.12 2.72 -9.08
#